data_AF-A0A3P0XA89-F1
#
_entry.id   AF-A0A3P0XA89-F1
#
_cell.length_a   1.000
_cell.length_b   1.000
_cell.length_c   1.000
_cell.angle_alpha   90.00
_cell.angle_beta   90.00
_cell.angle_gamma   90.00
#
_symmetry.space_group_name_H-M   'P 1'
#
loop_
_entity.id
_entity.type
_entity.pdbx_description
1 polymer ?
#
loop_
_entity_poly.entity_id
_entity_poly.type
_entity_poly.pdbx_seq_one_letter_code
_entity_poly.pdbx_strand_id
1 'polypeptide(L)'
;MDKARWLVVIVALANYGGVVADAIVPGTARQHLWNPAWPPHAKFHNGQTMVMGLFGGTLSLILLFGCGPLTRLHLFLACAAAGSYFFAMVFAPLFPGTAWTDPEFAAITPAPLGLAPQQLITYVLCVLIVIAVALGSVH
;
A
#
# COMPACT_ATOMS: atom_id res chain seq x y z
N MET A 1 17.65 -5.73 -13.96
CA MET A 1 16.59 -4.69 -13.92
C MET A 1 15.20 -5.18 -14.30
N ASP A 2 15.03 -6.06 -15.31
CA ASP A 2 13.68 -6.45 -15.77
C ASP A 2 12.85 -7.19 -14.72
N LYS A 3 13.45 -8.14 -13.97
CA LYS A 3 12.78 -8.78 -12.83
C LYS A 3 12.35 -7.77 -11.75
N ALA A 4 13.23 -6.82 -11.42
CA ALA A 4 12.95 -5.77 -10.43
C ALA A 4 11.76 -4.88 -10.87
N ARG A 5 11.71 -4.52 -12.16
CA ARG A 5 10.59 -3.75 -12.74
C ARG A 5 9.25 -4.42 -12.44
N TRP A 6 9.12 -5.73 -12.72
CA TRP A 6 7.86 -6.44 -12.52
C TRP A 6 7.46 -6.60 -11.05
N LEU A 7 8.43 -6.72 -10.13
CA LEU A 7 8.14 -6.67 -8.70
C LEU A 7 7.54 -5.31 -8.30
N VAL A 8 8.10 -4.22 -8.81
CA VAL A 8 7.56 -2.87 -8.54
C VAL A 8 6.19 -2.68 -9.18
N VAL A 9 5.92 -3.26 -10.36
CA VAL A 9 4.58 -3.23 -10.98
C VAL A 9 3.53 -3.87 -10.06
N ILE A 10 3.84 -5.02 -9.45
CA ILE A 10 2.91 -5.67 -8.51
C ILE A 10 2.56 -4.73 -7.36
N VAL A 11 3.56 -4.06 -6.77
CA VAL A 11 3.36 -3.12 -5.66
C VAL A 11 2.62 -1.86 -6.12
N ALA A 12 2.93 -1.35 -7.31
CA ALA A 12 2.26 -0.20 -7.90
C ALA A 12 0.77 -0.48 -8.16
N LEU A 13 0.42 -1.69 -8.62
CA LEU A 13 -0.98 -2.09 -8.79
C LEU A 13 -1.68 -2.33 -7.44
N ALA A 14 -0.97 -2.84 -6.44
CA ALA A 14 -1.53 -3.01 -5.11
C ALA A 14 -1.92 -1.69 -4.43
N ASN A 15 -1.30 -0.56 -4.81
CA ASN A 15 -1.66 0.77 -4.30
C ASN A 15 -3.10 1.20 -4.64
N TYR A 16 -3.72 0.60 -5.66
CA TYR A 16 -5.14 0.83 -5.97
C TYR A 16 -6.07 0.08 -5.01
N GLY A 17 -5.53 -0.89 -4.26
CA GLY A 17 -6.26 -1.72 -3.32
C GLY A 17 -6.95 -0.94 -2.23
N GLY A 18 -6.38 0.18 -1.75
CA GLY A 18 -7.02 1.04 -0.76
C GLY A 18 -8.36 1.60 -1.25
N VAL A 19 -8.41 2.16 -2.48
CA VAL A 19 -9.67 2.64 -3.07
C VAL A 19 -10.69 1.50 -3.20
N VAL A 20 -10.23 0.34 -3.66
CA VAL A 20 -11.09 -0.82 -3.85
C VAL A 20 -11.64 -1.35 -2.52
N ALA A 21 -10.78 -1.56 -1.52
CA ALA A 21 -11.15 -2.13 -0.24
C ALA A 21 -11.93 -1.13 0.64
N ASP A 22 -11.53 0.12 0.67
CA ASP A 22 -12.00 1.07 1.68
C ASP A 22 -13.24 1.85 1.22
N ALA A 23 -13.46 1.97 -0.11
CA ALA A 23 -14.58 2.72 -0.67
C ALA A 23 -15.56 1.88 -1.51
N ILE A 24 -15.07 0.87 -2.25
CA ILE A 24 -15.88 0.17 -3.27
C ILE A 24 -16.45 -1.15 -2.75
N VAL A 25 -15.63 -2.03 -2.19
CA VAL A 25 -16.04 -3.37 -1.75
C VAL A 25 -16.85 -3.26 -0.46
N PRO A 26 -18.17 -3.53 -0.46
CA PRO A 26 -19.04 -3.19 0.69
C PRO A 26 -18.60 -3.84 2.01
N GLY A 27 -18.10 -5.08 1.93
CA GLY A 27 -17.68 -5.86 3.10
C GLY A 27 -16.51 -5.25 3.87
N THR A 28 -15.53 -4.67 3.16
CA THR A 28 -14.35 -4.01 3.74
C THR A 28 -14.57 -2.52 3.91
N ALA A 29 -15.34 -1.88 3.02
CA ALA A 29 -15.56 -0.44 3.04
C ALA A 29 -16.40 0.01 4.25
N ARG A 30 -17.28 -0.85 4.77
CA ARG A 30 -17.98 -0.63 6.06
C ARG A 30 -17.06 -0.63 7.28
N GLN A 31 -15.85 -1.17 7.14
CA GLN A 31 -14.81 -1.12 8.18
C GLN A 31 -13.90 0.11 8.04
N HIS A 32 -14.11 0.92 6.99
CA HIS A 32 -13.28 2.07 6.66
C HIS A 32 -14.16 3.30 6.36
N LEU A 33 -14.18 3.80 5.11
CA LEU A 33 -14.84 5.05 4.73
C LEU A 33 -16.34 5.09 5.11
N TRP A 34 -17.02 3.95 5.02
CA TRP A 34 -18.45 3.84 5.32
C TRP A 34 -18.76 3.44 6.77
N ASN A 35 -17.75 3.36 7.63
CA ASN A 35 -17.95 3.08 9.05
C ASN A 35 -18.66 4.29 9.73
N PRO A 36 -19.86 4.14 10.30
CA PRO A 36 -20.53 5.23 11.02
C PRO A 36 -19.83 5.61 12.33
N ALA A 37 -19.03 4.73 12.93
CA ALA A 37 -18.30 5.00 14.17
C ALA A 37 -17.06 5.88 13.96
N TRP A 38 -16.53 5.96 12.73
CA TRP A 38 -15.38 6.81 12.43
C TRP A 38 -15.76 8.29 12.44
N PRO A 39 -15.04 9.15 13.18
CA PRO A 39 -15.25 10.58 13.12
C PRO A 39 -14.91 11.12 11.71
N PRO A 40 -15.48 12.27 11.30
CA PRO A 40 -15.22 12.84 9.99
C PRO A 40 -13.72 12.98 9.64
N HIS A 41 -12.87 13.26 10.62
CA HIS A 41 -11.43 13.41 10.41
C HIS A 41 -10.70 12.09 10.14
N ALA A 42 -11.14 10.97 10.73
CA ALA A 42 -10.60 9.65 10.40
C ALA A 42 -10.92 9.27 8.95
N LYS A 43 -12.14 9.56 8.50
CA LYS A 43 -12.56 9.39 7.09
C LYS A 43 -11.77 10.29 6.14
N PHE A 44 -11.44 11.52 6.55
CA PHE A 44 -10.56 12.40 5.79
C PHE A 44 -9.18 11.77 5.59
N HIS A 45 -8.56 11.27 6.67
CA HIS A 45 -7.24 10.62 6.56
C HIS A 45 -7.29 9.33 5.74
N ASN A 46 -8.36 8.55 5.83
CA ASN A 46 -8.55 7.39 4.95
C ASN A 46 -8.72 7.79 3.48
N GLY A 47 -9.51 8.83 3.20
CA GLY A 47 -9.60 9.45 1.88
C GLY A 47 -8.24 9.89 1.34
N GLN A 48 -7.47 10.57 2.18
CA GLN A 48 -6.11 11.01 1.87
C GLN A 48 -5.20 9.83 1.54
N THR A 49 -5.18 8.76 2.33
CA THR A 49 -4.32 7.59 2.09
C THR A 49 -4.70 6.81 0.84
N MET A 50 -6.00 6.65 0.56
CA MET A 50 -6.48 6.03 -0.68
C MET A 50 -5.95 6.78 -1.92
N VAL A 51 -6.04 8.11 -1.91
CA VAL A 51 -5.60 8.96 -3.02
C VAL A 51 -4.07 9.00 -3.11
N MET A 52 -3.36 9.02 -1.98
CA MET A 52 -1.90 8.91 -1.96
C MET A 52 -1.41 7.60 -2.56
N GLY A 53 -2.08 6.47 -2.25
CA GLY A 53 -1.82 5.19 -2.89
C GLY A 53 -2.01 5.29 -4.41
N LEU A 54 -3.18 5.76 -4.86
CA LEU A 54 -3.49 5.94 -6.29
C LEU A 54 -2.41 6.76 -7.01
N PHE A 55 -1.98 7.88 -6.44
CA PHE A 55 -0.93 8.72 -7.02
C PHE A 55 0.44 8.04 -6.99
N GLY A 56 0.81 7.39 -5.88
CA GLY A 56 2.09 6.68 -5.75
C GLY A 56 2.23 5.51 -6.73
N GLY A 57 1.18 4.69 -6.86
CA GLY A 57 1.12 3.60 -7.83
C GLY A 57 1.18 4.11 -9.28
N THR A 58 0.38 5.13 -9.60
CA THR A 58 0.38 5.74 -10.95
C THR A 58 1.73 6.34 -11.30
N LEU A 59 2.33 7.14 -10.40
CA LEU A 59 3.65 7.73 -10.61
C LEU A 59 4.72 6.66 -10.80
N SER A 60 4.67 5.58 -10.02
CA SER A 60 5.56 4.44 -10.20
C SER A 60 5.44 3.83 -11.60
N LEU A 61 4.21 3.59 -12.10
CA LEU A 61 4.01 3.05 -13.45
C LEU A 61 4.54 4.01 -14.54
N ILE A 62 4.33 5.32 -14.38
CA ILE A 62 4.90 6.34 -15.29
C ILE A 62 6.42 6.26 -15.31
N LEU A 63 7.07 6.16 -14.15
CA LEU A 63 8.53 6.04 -14.05
C LEU A 63 9.06 4.76 -14.70
N LEU A 64 8.30 3.66 -14.63
CA LEU A 64 8.71 2.37 -15.21
C LEU A 64 8.53 2.29 -16.72
N PHE A 65 7.54 2.97 -17.29
CA PHE A 65 7.12 2.78 -18.69
C PHE A 65 7.02 4.05 -19.53
N GLY A 66 6.89 5.23 -18.93
CA GLY A 66 6.59 6.49 -19.62
C GLY A 66 7.79 7.40 -19.86
N CYS A 67 8.92 7.19 -19.19
CA CYS A 67 10.08 8.10 -19.20
C CYS A 67 11.22 7.69 -20.15
N GLY A 68 10.92 6.92 -21.21
CA GLY A 68 11.94 6.38 -22.13
C GLY A 68 12.64 5.14 -21.56
N PRO A 69 13.92 4.88 -21.92
CA PRO A 69 14.65 3.72 -21.40
C PRO A 69 14.69 3.70 -19.88
N LEU A 70 14.36 2.55 -19.27
CA LEU A 70 14.40 2.40 -17.82
C LEU A 70 15.84 2.53 -17.32
N THR A 71 16.09 3.55 -16.50
CA THR A 71 17.37 3.74 -15.80
C THR A 71 17.27 3.23 -14.36
N ARG A 72 18.42 3.07 -13.70
CA ARG A 72 18.46 2.67 -12.29
C ARG A 72 17.80 3.71 -11.38
N LEU A 73 17.96 5.00 -11.71
CA LEU A 73 17.27 6.09 -11.02
C LEU A 73 15.74 5.98 -11.17
N HIS A 74 15.23 5.76 -12.39
CA HIS A 74 13.80 5.56 -12.62
C HIS A 74 13.25 4.40 -11.78
N LEU A 75 13.97 3.27 -11.72
CA LEU A 75 13.58 2.12 -10.92
C LEU A 75 13.52 2.44 -9.41
N PHE A 76 14.50 3.14 -8.86
CA PHE A 76 14.52 3.49 -7.44
C PHE A 76 13.47 4.53 -7.07
N LEU A 77 13.22 5.51 -7.95
CA LEU A 77 12.12 6.46 -7.77
C LEU A 77 10.75 5.74 -7.85
N ALA A 78 10.61 4.75 -8.74
CA ALA A 78 9.41 3.93 -8.81
C ALA A 78 9.22 3.09 -7.53
N CYS A 79 10.30 2.50 -7.00
CA CYS A 79 10.27 1.80 -5.71
C CYS A 79 9.84 2.72 -4.57
N ALA A 80 10.37 3.94 -4.51
CA ALA A 80 10.00 4.93 -3.50
C ALA A 80 8.53 5.35 -3.63
N ALA A 81 8.08 5.64 -4.85
CA ALA A 81 6.69 6.03 -5.13
C ALA A 81 5.70 4.91 -4.75
N ALA A 82 5.93 3.68 -5.21
CA ALA A 82 5.05 2.54 -4.92
C ALA A 82 5.13 2.06 -3.46
N GLY A 83 6.31 2.13 -2.85
CA GLY A 83 6.57 1.58 -1.52
C GLY A 83 6.21 2.50 -0.36
N SER A 84 6.30 3.82 -0.54
CA SER A 84 6.16 4.81 0.54
C SER A 84 4.92 4.63 1.41
N TYR A 85 3.77 4.38 0.78
CA TYR A 85 2.50 4.10 1.47
C TYR A 85 2.58 2.87 2.38
N PHE A 86 3.05 1.74 1.86
CA PHE A 86 3.14 0.50 2.63
C PHE A 86 4.16 0.59 3.77
N PHE A 87 5.31 1.23 3.54
CA PHE A 87 6.27 1.48 4.63
C PHE A 87 5.67 2.38 5.71
N ALA A 88 4.92 3.43 5.34
CA ALA A 88 4.22 4.25 6.33
C ALA A 88 3.21 3.42 7.15
N MET A 89 2.48 2.49 6.53
CA MET A 89 1.60 1.56 7.25
C MET A 89 2.36 0.66 8.24
N VAL A 90 3.56 0.16 7.88
CA VAL A 90 4.39 -0.65 8.81
C VAL A 90 4.70 0.11 10.10
N PHE A 91 4.96 1.41 9.99
CA PHE A 91 5.34 2.25 11.14
C PHE A 91 4.15 2.91 11.85
N ALA A 92 2.95 2.93 11.25
CA ALA A 92 1.77 3.53 11.85
C ALA A 92 1.46 3.01 13.27
N PRO A 93 1.57 1.68 13.58
CA PRO A 93 1.37 1.14 14.92
C PRO A 93 2.31 1.68 16.02
N LEU A 94 3.41 2.35 15.64
CA LEU A 94 4.30 3.00 16.62
C LEU A 94 3.69 4.27 17.22
N PHE A 95 2.63 4.80 16.61
CA PHE A 95 1.94 5.99 17.10
C PHE A 95 0.77 5.61 18.04
N PRO A 96 0.56 6.35 19.14
CA PRO A 96 -0.50 6.05 20.10
C PRO A 96 -1.89 6.03 19.47
N GLY A 97 -2.72 5.07 19.87
CA GLY A 97 -4.12 4.98 19.46
C GLY A 97 -4.35 4.47 18.03
N THR A 98 -3.32 3.93 17.37
CA THR A 98 -3.45 3.31 16.05
C THR A 98 -3.59 1.79 16.16
N ALA A 99 -4.34 1.19 15.24
CA ALA A 99 -4.52 -0.26 15.16
C ALA A 99 -4.74 -0.69 13.70
N TRP A 100 -4.43 -1.95 13.39
CA TRP A 100 -4.69 -2.53 12.07
C TRP A 100 -6.17 -2.90 11.86
N THR A 101 -6.95 -3.01 12.93
CA THR A 101 -8.36 -3.38 12.88
C THR A 101 -9.05 -2.76 14.09
N ASP A 102 -10.19 -2.12 13.88
CA ASP A 102 -10.98 -1.61 14.99
C ASP A 102 -11.52 -2.76 15.86
N PRO A 103 -11.62 -2.59 17.20
CA PRO A 103 -12.11 -3.63 18.09
C PRO A 103 -13.47 -4.22 17.69
N GLU A 104 -14.35 -3.39 17.10
CA GLU A 104 -15.68 -3.81 16.65
C GLU A 104 -15.66 -4.85 15.51
N PHE A 105 -14.57 -4.94 14.75
CA PHE A 105 -14.43 -5.88 13.64
C PHE A 105 -13.49 -7.05 13.94
N ALA A 106 -12.85 -7.08 15.11
CA ALA A 106 -11.86 -8.11 15.46
C ALA A 106 -12.38 -9.55 15.32
N ALA A 107 -13.67 -9.78 15.63
CA ALA A 107 -14.29 -11.11 15.57
C ALA A 107 -14.62 -11.57 14.14
N ILE A 108 -14.73 -10.64 13.18
CA ILE A 108 -15.17 -10.94 11.81
C ILE A 108 -14.06 -10.78 10.76
N THR A 109 -12.98 -10.10 11.12
CA THR A 109 -11.84 -9.90 10.24
C THR A 109 -10.95 -11.15 10.28
N PRO A 110 -10.72 -11.81 9.13
CA PRO A 110 -9.83 -12.97 9.09
C PRO A 110 -8.42 -12.62 9.56
N ALA A 111 -7.80 -13.52 10.31
CA ALA A 111 -6.43 -13.34 10.81
C ALA A 111 -5.47 -14.40 10.23
N PRO A 112 -5.20 -14.40 8.91
CA PRO A 112 -4.24 -15.33 8.33
C PRO A 112 -2.87 -15.13 8.98
N LEU A 113 -2.26 -16.23 9.45
CA LEU A 113 -0.99 -16.21 10.18
C LEU A 113 -1.01 -15.32 11.45
N GLY A 114 -2.19 -15.04 12.00
CA GLY A 114 -2.35 -14.15 13.16
C GLY A 114 -2.24 -12.65 12.85
N LEU A 115 -2.25 -12.27 11.56
CA LEU A 115 -2.12 -10.88 11.12
C LEU A 115 -3.43 -10.38 10.48
N ALA A 116 -3.71 -9.08 10.61
CA ALA A 116 -4.77 -8.48 9.82
C ALA A 116 -4.47 -8.63 8.31
N PRO A 117 -5.47 -8.78 7.42
CA PRO A 117 -5.22 -9.00 6.00
C PRO A 117 -4.38 -7.87 5.38
N GLN A 118 -4.68 -6.62 5.73
CA GLN A 118 -3.92 -5.46 5.28
C GLN A 118 -2.49 -5.43 5.82
N GLN A 119 -2.26 -5.93 7.04
CA GLN A 119 -0.93 -6.03 7.64
C GLN A 119 -0.07 -7.05 6.90
N LEU A 120 -0.61 -8.25 6.64
CA LEU A 120 0.09 -9.29 5.90
C LEU A 120 0.45 -8.83 4.48
N ILE A 121 -0.52 -8.23 3.78
CA ILE A 121 -0.31 -7.67 2.44
C ILE A 121 0.80 -6.60 2.49
N THR A 122 0.73 -5.67 3.45
CA THR A 122 1.74 -4.61 3.62
C THR A 122 3.14 -5.20 3.76
N TYR A 123 3.34 -6.21 4.61
CA TYR A 123 4.66 -6.83 4.81
C TYR A 123 5.17 -7.52 3.54
N VAL A 124 4.31 -8.25 2.83
CA VAL A 124 4.68 -8.87 1.56
C VAL A 124 5.12 -7.80 0.56
N LEU A 125 4.37 -6.72 0.42
CA LEU A 125 4.67 -5.65 -0.54
C LEU A 125 5.96 -4.89 -0.18
N CYS A 126 6.22 -4.64 1.11
CA CYS A 126 7.49 -4.08 1.57
C CYS A 126 8.67 -5.00 1.23
N VAL A 127 8.53 -6.32 1.43
CA VAL A 127 9.57 -7.29 1.05
C VAL A 127 9.81 -7.27 -0.47
N LEU A 128 8.76 -7.19 -1.29
CA LEU A 128 8.90 -7.08 -2.74
C LEU A 128 9.68 -5.82 -3.15
N ILE A 129 9.43 -4.69 -2.50
CA ILE A 129 10.21 -3.45 -2.74
C ILE A 129 11.68 -3.65 -2.36
N VAL A 130 11.97 -4.25 -1.20
CA VAL A 130 13.36 -4.51 -0.76
C VAL A 130 14.08 -5.41 -1.77
N ILE A 131 13.42 -6.48 -2.24
CA ILE A 131 13.98 -7.38 -3.26
C ILE A 131 14.19 -6.63 -4.58
N ALA A 132 13.24 -5.79 -5.00
CA ALA A 132 13.37 -5.01 -6.23
C ALA A 132 14.57 -4.04 -6.18
N VAL A 133 14.78 -3.37 -5.04
CA VAL A 133 15.93 -2.50 -4.80
C VAL A 133 17.24 -3.30 -4.85
N ALA A 134 17.30 -4.45 -4.19
CA ALA A 134 18.48 -5.33 -4.21
C ALA A 134 18.81 -5.78 -5.64
N LEU A 135 17.82 -6.29 -6.40
CA LEU A 135 17.99 -6.71 -7.79
C LEU A 135 18.35 -5.55 -8.73
N GLY A 136 17.88 -4.34 -8.44
CA GLY A 136 18.23 -3.12 -9.17
C GLY A 136 19.61 -2.57 -8.83
N SER A 137 20.24 -3.04 -7.75
CA SER A 137 21.56 -2.59 -7.31
C SER A 137 22.71 -3.44 -7.89
N VAL A 138 22.45 -4.71 -8.20
CA VAL A 138 23.44 -5.65 -8.74
C VAL A 138 23.56 -5.57 -10.28
N HIS A 139 22.59 -4.94 -10.95
CA HIS A 139 22.51 -4.81 -12.42
C HIS A 139 22.26 -3.34 -12.79
#